data_AF-A0A2X2IUG6-F1
#
_entry.id   AF-A0A2X2IUG6-F1
#
_cell.length_a   1.000
_cell.length_b   1.000
_cell.length_c   1.000
_cell.angle_alpha   90.00
_cell.angle_beta   90.00
_cell.angle_gamma   90.00
#
_symmetry.space_group_name_H-M   'P 1'
#
loop_
_entity.id
_entity.type
_entity.pdbx_description
1 polymer ?
#
loop_
_entity_poly.entity_id
_entity_poly.type
_entity_poly.pdbx_seq_one_letter_code
_entity_poly.pdbx_strand_id
1 'polypeptide(L)'
;MTKKSNVDKSKPFQRVGRSYPEDLKKILVQEVESGRLSQRAVERTYKINRRTIDSWITQFSLLPLIRPTQKPMKEPNESSKIKLLSKQVLELQKALEKANLKINGLETLIQVSEEELKIKIRKKPGAKQSKE
;
A
#
# COMPACT_ATOMS: atom_id res chain seq x y z
N MET A 1 -3.98 -12.87 10.89
CA MET A 1 -3.89 -12.87 12.36
C MET A 1 -4.11 -11.44 12.89
N THR A 2 -5.34 -11.08 13.23
CA THR A 2 -5.64 -9.77 13.82
C THR A 2 -5.44 -9.84 15.33
N LYS A 3 -4.44 -9.11 15.84
CA LYS A 3 -4.13 -9.02 17.27
C LYS A 3 -5.39 -8.58 18.05
N LYS A 4 -5.91 -9.44 18.94
CA LYS A 4 -6.91 -9.04 19.93
C LYS A 4 -6.23 -8.09 20.91
N SER A 5 -6.57 -6.81 20.87
CA SER A 5 -6.30 -5.88 21.97
C SER A 5 -7.07 -6.38 23.19
N ASN A 6 -6.36 -6.99 24.14
CA ASN A 6 -6.92 -7.36 25.44
C ASN A 6 -6.88 -6.11 26.33
N VAL A 7 -7.90 -5.25 26.20
CA VAL A 7 -8.10 -4.14 27.14
C VAL A 7 -8.63 -4.73 28.43
N ASP A 8 -7.87 -4.61 29.51
CA ASP A 8 -8.25 -5.06 30.84
C ASP A 8 -9.58 -4.40 31.27
N LYS A 9 -10.64 -5.22 31.33
CA LYS A 9 -12.03 -4.79 31.58
C LYS A 9 -12.31 -4.54 33.07
N SER A 10 -11.30 -4.69 33.93
CA SER A 10 -11.48 -4.82 35.38
C SER A 10 -11.44 -3.50 36.17
N LYS A 11 -10.88 -2.42 35.62
CA LYS A 11 -10.82 -1.13 36.34
C LYS A 11 -11.83 -0.12 35.79
N PRO A 12 -12.77 0.41 36.60
CA PRO A 12 -13.53 1.58 36.23
C PRO A 12 -12.54 2.73 36.08
N PHE A 13 -12.31 3.18 34.86
CA PHE A 13 -11.46 4.32 34.62
C PHE A 13 -11.95 5.52 35.44
N GLN A 14 -11.09 6.03 36.32
CA GLN A 14 -11.45 7.13 37.19
C GLN A 14 -11.58 8.41 36.38
N ARG A 15 -12.70 9.13 36.59
CA ARG A 15 -12.87 10.48 36.03
C ARG A 15 -11.81 11.38 36.66
N VAL A 16 -11.06 12.10 35.83
CA VAL A 16 -10.13 13.12 36.30
C VAL A 16 -10.93 14.42 36.41
N GLY A 17 -11.49 14.67 37.60
CA GLY A 17 -12.42 15.77 37.83
C GLY A 17 -13.77 15.57 37.12
N ARG A 18 -14.26 16.60 36.43
CA ARG A 18 -15.55 16.56 35.69
C ARG A 18 -15.43 15.95 34.29
N SER A 19 -14.21 15.66 33.82
CA SER A 19 -13.94 15.21 32.46
C SER A 19 -13.39 13.78 32.42
N TYR A 20 -13.60 13.12 31.29
CA TYR A 20 -13.00 11.81 31.00
C TYR A 20 -11.65 12.01 30.32
N PRO A 21 -10.63 11.19 30.64
CA PRO A 21 -9.37 11.16 29.91
C PRO A 21 -9.59 10.98 28.41
N GLU A 22 -8.86 11.75 27.60
CA GLU A 22 -9.05 11.79 26.15
C GLU A 22 -8.72 10.47 25.46
N ASP A 23 -7.71 9.76 25.97
CA ASP A 23 -7.31 8.44 25.46
C ASP A 23 -8.42 7.41 25.61
N LEU A 24 -9.19 7.50 26.71
CA LEU A 24 -10.31 6.60 26.95
C LEU A 24 -11.47 6.86 26.00
N LYS A 25 -11.78 8.14 25.75
CA LYS A 25 -12.81 8.50 24.78
C LYS A 25 -12.44 7.95 23.40
N LYS A 26 -11.17 8.11 22.99
CA LYS A 26 -10.66 7.59 21.71
C LYS A 26 -10.77 6.06 21.63
N ILE A 27 -10.32 5.34 22.65
CA ILE A 27 -10.38 3.87 22.67
C ILE A 27 -11.84 3.39 22.59
N LEU A 28 -12.74 3.98 23.37
CA LEU A 28 -14.14 3.60 23.37
C LEU A 28 -14.82 3.89 22.03
N VAL A 29 -14.56 5.06 21.43
CA VAL A 29 -15.10 5.40 20.12
C VAL A 29 -14.57 4.45 19.04
N GLN A 30 -13.27 4.13 19.04
CA GLN A 30 -12.70 3.16 18.09
C GLN A 30 -13.29 1.75 18.24
N GLU A 31 -13.53 1.29 19.46
CA GLU A 31 -14.12 -0.04 19.70
C GLU A 31 -15.60 -0.09 19.26
N VAL A 32 -16.32 1.04 19.35
CA VAL A 32 -17.69 1.18 18.84
C VAL A 32 -17.73 1.29 17.32
N GLU A 33 -16.87 2.11 16.71
CA GLU A 33 -16.76 2.26 15.25
C GLU A 33 -16.31 0.97 14.56
N SER A 34 -15.40 0.22 15.19
CA SER A 34 -14.97 -1.11 14.69
C SER A 34 -16.02 -2.21 14.90
N GLY A 35 -17.15 -1.89 15.55
CA GLY A 35 -18.26 -2.82 15.79
C GLY A 35 -17.95 -3.91 16.82
N ARG A 36 -16.83 -3.81 17.56
CA ARG A 36 -16.43 -4.81 18.56
C ARG A 36 -17.24 -4.69 19.85
N LEU A 37 -17.68 -3.48 20.20
CA LEU A 37 -18.62 -3.23 21.29
C LEU A 37 -19.81 -2.41 20.81
N SER A 38 -21.02 -2.85 21.15
CA SER A 38 -22.22 -2.02 21.01
C SER A 38 -22.21 -0.89 22.05
N GLN A 39 -22.80 0.26 21.73
CA GLN A 39 -22.98 1.37 22.67
C GLN A 39 -23.60 0.92 24.01
N ARG A 40 -24.56 -0.01 23.97
CA ARG A 40 -25.19 -0.61 25.16
C ARG A 40 -24.24 -1.48 25.97
N ALA A 41 -23.28 -2.13 25.32
CA ALA A 41 -22.25 -2.92 25.99
C ALA A 41 -21.28 -1.98 26.73
N VAL A 42 -20.86 -0.89 26.08
CA VAL A 42 -20.00 0.14 26.68
C VAL A 42 -20.66 0.79 27.90
N GLU A 43 -21.95 1.11 27.80
CA GLU A 43 -22.74 1.65 28.90
C GLU A 43 -22.74 0.71 30.12
N ARG A 44 -22.93 -0.61 29.90
CA ARG A 44 -22.93 -1.59 30.99
C ARG A 44 -21.54 -1.82 31.60
N THR A 45 -20.49 -1.87 30.79
CA THR A 45 -19.14 -2.17 31.28
C THR A 45 -18.51 -0.96 31.94
N TYR A 46 -18.67 0.23 31.38
CA TYR A 46 -18.01 1.45 31.85
C TYR A 46 -18.92 2.39 32.65
N LYS A 47 -20.23 2.07 32.77
CA LYS A 47 -21.23 2.91 33.46
C LYS A 47 -21.26 4.35 32.93
N ILE A 48 -21.07 4.51 31.62
CA ILE A 48 -21.11 5.79 30.91
C ILE A 48 -22.45 5.90 30.21
N ASN A 49 -23.11 7.05 30.36
CA ASN A 49 -24.39 7.30 29.71
C ASN A 49 -24.24 7.28 28.18
N ARG A 50 -25.16 6.60 27.50
CA ARG A 50 -25.18 6.49 26.03
C ARG A 50 -25.08 7.84 25.31
N ARG A 51 -25.79 8.88 25.80
CA ARG A 51 -25.75 10.23 25.21
C ARG A 51 -24.33 10.83 25.20
N THR A 52 -23.53 10.51 26.22
CA THR A 52 -22.14 10.96 26.31
C THR A 52 -21.27 10.27 25.27
N ILE A 53 -21.50 8.97 25.03
CA ILE A 53 -20.82 8.20 23.99
C ILE A 53 -21.19 8.73 22.60
N ASP A 54 -22.48 8.97 22.35
CA ASP A 54 -22.96 9.55 21.09
C ASP A 54 -22.32 10.91 20.82
N SER A 55 -22.24 11.78 21.83
CA SER A 55 -21.55 13.07 21.72
C SER A 55 -20.05 12.92 21.42
N TRP A 56 -19.40 11.87 21.90
CA TRP A 56 -18.00 11.62 21.54
C TRP A 56 -17.88 11.14 20.11
N ILE A 57 -18.72 10.20 19.67
CA ILE A 57 -18.72 9.72 18.28
C ILE A 57 -18.91 10.88 17.31
N THR A 58 -19.84 11.81 17.59
CA THR A 58 -20.01 13.00 16.74
C THR A 58 -18.81 13.92 16.78
N GLN A 59 -18.20 14.15 17.95
CA GLN A 59 -16.98 14.95 18.05
C GLN A 59 -15.82 14.32 17.26
N PHE A 60 -15.53 13.03 17.47
CA PHE A 60 -14.42 12.33 16.83
C PHE A 60 -14.63 12.09 15.33
N SER A 61 -15.86 12.00 14.84
CA SER A 61 -16.14 11.95 13.39
C SER A 61 -16.01 13.31 12.70
N LEU A 62 -16.26 14.42 13.41
CA LEU A 62 -16.08 15.78 12.89
C LEU A 62 -14.63 16.28 13.02
N LEU A 63 -13.85 15.75 13.97
CA LEU A 63 -12.45 16.13 14.17
C LEU A 63 -11.59 16.01 12.89
N PRO A 64 -11.66 14.93 12.08
CA PRO A 64 -10.94 14.82 10.81
C PRO A 64 -11.31 15.87 9.77
N LEU A 65 -12.55 16.39 9.80
CA LEU A 65 -13.04 17.40 8.87
C LEU A 65 -12.58 18.80 9.24
N ILE A 66 -12.55 19.11 10.55
CA ILE A 66 -12.19 20.44 11.08
C ILE A 66 -10.66 20.60 11.15
N ARG A 67 -9.96 19.52 11.51
CA ARG A 67 -8.51 19.46 11.49
C ARG A 67 -8.12 18.26 10.64
N PRO A 68 -7.85 18.45 9.34
CA PRO A 68 -7.18 17.41 8.58
C PRO A 68 -5.85 17.18 9.29
N THR A 69 -5.79 16.11 10.09
CA THR A 69 -4.51 15.62 10.57
C THR A 69 -3.75 15.31 9.31
N GLN A 70 -2.76 16.15 9.01
CA GLN A 70 -1.71 15.79 8.09
C GLN A 70 -1.17 14.49 8.66
N LYS A 71 -1.64 13.35 8.14
CA LYS A 71 -1.00 12.07 8.40
C LYS A 71 0.46 12.37 8.09
N PRO A 72 1.40 12.21 9.04
CA PRO A 72 2.79 12.40 8.70
C PRO A 72 3.00 11.46 7.53
N MET A 73 3.27 12.06 6.36
CA MET A 73 3.63 11.31 5.18
C MET A 73 4.85 10.56 5.65
N LYS A 74 4.66 9.27 6.01
CA LYS A 74 5.77 8.44 6.43
C LYS A 74 6.69 8.49 5.23
N GLU A 75 7.80 9.20 5.37
CA GLU A 75 8.84 9.15 4.36
C GLU A 75 9.05 7.68 4.07
N PRO A 76 9.03 7.28 2.79
CA PRO A 76 9.11 5.87 2.45
C PRO A 76 10.38 5.36 3.11
N ASN A 77 10.22 4.52 4.16
CA ASN A 77 11.33 3.94 4.91
C ASN A 77 12.39 3.54 3.89
N GLU A 78 13.65 3.92 4.06
CA GLU A 78 14.70 3.70 3.04
C GLU A 78 14.72 2.25 2.56
N SER A 79 14.44 1.31 3.46
CA SER A 79 14.27 -0.12 3.17
C SER A 79 13.16 -0.44 2.16
N SER A 80 12.05 0.30 2.16
CA SER A 80 10.97 0.17 1.17
C SER A 80 11.38 0.70 -0.20
N LYS A 81 12.12 1.82 -0.25
CA LYS A 81 12.64 2.39 -1.49
C LYS A 81 13.67 1.47 -2.13
N ILE A 82 14.60 0.93 -1.33
CA ILE A 82 15.61 -0.03 -1.79
C ILE A 82 14.94 -1.29 -2.38
N LYS A 83 13.88 -1.80 -1.74
CA LYS A 83 13.12 -2.96 -2.25
C LYS A 83 12.39 -2.67 -3.56
N LEU A 84 11.87 -1.46 -3.75
CA LEU A 84 11.23 -1.09 -5.00
C LEU A 84 12.27 -0.94 -6.12
N LEU A 85 13.38 -0.28 -5.84
CA LEU A 85 14.48 -0.11 -6.79
C LEU A 85 15.10 -1.45 -7.20
N SER A 86 15.32 -2.37 -6.26
CA SER A 86 15.89 -3.69 -6.59
C SER A 86 14.97 -4.51 -7.49
N LYS A 87 13.65 -4.44 -7.29
CA LYS A 87 12.67 -5.06 -8.18
C LYS A 87 12.73 -4.48 -9.59
N GLN A 88 12.78 -3.16 -9.71
CA GLN A 88 12.87 -2.50 -11.02
C GLN A 88 14.14 -2.90 -11.77
N VAL A 89 15.29 -2.97 -11.09
CA VAL A 89 16.55 -3.41 -11.69
C VAL A 89 16.44 -4.84 -12.24
N LEU A 90 15.86 -5.76 -11.45
CA LEU A 90 15.68 -7.15 -11.87
C LEU A 90 14.75 -7.27 -13.09
N GLU A 91 13.63 -6.54 -13.10
CA GLU A 91 12.69 -6.52 -14.22
C GLU A 91 13.36 -5.99 -15.51
N LEU A 92 14.14 -4.91 -15.39
CA LEU A 92 14.87 -4.32 -16.51
C LEU A 92 15.94 -5.26 -17.06
N GLN A 93 16.70 -5.91 -16.17
CA GLN A 93 17.71 -6.91 -16.57
C GLN A 93 17.07 -8.06 -17.35
N LYS A 94 15.94 -8.59 -16.86
CA LYS A 94 15.21 -9.67 -17.55
C LYS A 94 14.67 -9.23 -18.91
N ALA A 95 14.18 -8.00 -19.03
CA ALA A 95 13.73 -7.45 -20.31
C ALA A 95 14.89 -7.31 -21.30
N LEU A 96 16.05 -6.86 -20.83
CA LEU A 96 17.28 -6.72 -21.60
C LEU A 96 17.77 -8.10 -22.11
N GLU A 97 17.84 -9.10 -21.23
CA GLU A 97 18.22 -10.47 -21.61
C GLU A 97 17.29 -11.04 -22.68
N LYS A 98 15.98 -10.84 -22.53
CA LYS A 98 15.00 -11.29 -23.53
C LYS A 98 15.18 -10.58 -24.88
N ALA A 99 15.49 -9.29 -24.88
CA ALA A 99 15.76 -8.53 -26.09
C ALA A 99 17.05 -9.02 -26.78
N ASN A 100 18.12 -9.22 -26.01
CA ASN A 100 19.39 -9.74 -26.53
C ASN A 100 19.22 -11.15 -27.12
N LEU A 101 18.49 -12.03 -26.44
CA LEU A 101 18.21 -13.37 -26.97
C LEU A 101 17.45 -13.30 -28.30
N LYS A 102 16.47 -12.40 -28.41
CA LYS A 102 15.74 -12.19 -29.66
C LYS A 102 16.65 -11.66 -30.77
N ILE A 103 17.50 -10.68 -30.46
CA ILE A 103 18.46 -10.13 -31.43
C ILE A 103 19.40 -11.23 -31.93
N ASN A 104 20.03 -11.97 -31.01
CA ASN A 104 20.93 -13.06 -31.35
C ASN A 104 20.23 -14.13 -32.20
N GLY A 105 18.99 -14.50 -31.84
CA GLY A 105 18.21 -15.47 -32.62
C GLY A 105 17.86 -14.98 -34.04
N LEU A 106 17.63 -13.68 -34.21
CA LEU A 106 17.40 -13.09 -35.53
C LEU A 106 18.70 -13.05 -36.35
N GLU A 107 19.81 -12.70 -35.73
CA GLU A 107 21.13 -12.68 -36.38
C GLU A 107 21.55 -14.08 -36.83
N THR A 108 21.39 -15.09 -35.98
CA THR A 108 21.70 -16.48 -36.33
C THR A 108 20.77 -17.01 -37.42
N LEU A 109 19.48 -16.67 -37.39
CA LEU A 109 18.54 -17.03 -38.46
C LEU A 109 18.99 -16.44 -39.80
N ILE A 110 19.40 -15.17 -39.82
CA ILE A 110 19.91 -14.52 -41.03
C ILE A 110 21.17 -15.25 -41.52
N GLN A 111 22.11 -15.54 -40.62
CA GLN A 111 23.37 -16.20 -40.97
C GLN A 111 23.12 -17.59 -41.59
N VAL A 112 22.35 -18.44 -40.92
CA VAL A 112 22.02 -19.80 -41.42
C VAL A 112 21.30 -19.73 -42.77
N SER A 113 20.36 -18.78 -42.93
CA SER A 113 19.63 -18.61 -44.19
C SER A 113 20.54 -18.18 -45.35
N GLU A 114 21.54 -17.35 -45.08
CA GLU A 114 22.49 -16.88 -46.09
C GLU A 114 23.54 -17.95 -46.44
N GLU A 115 24.03 -18.69 -45.45
CA GLU A 115 25.08 -19.70 -45.61
C GLU A 115 24.55 -21.02 -46.19
N GLU A 116 23.51 -21.60 -45.59
CA GLU A 116 23.01 -22.93 -45.93
C GLU A 116 21.95 -22.87 -47.04
N LEU A 117 20.96 -21.98 -46.88
CA LEU A 117 19.83 -21.87 -47.81
C LEU A 117 20.13 -20.94 -49.00
N LYS A 118 21.24 -20.20 -48.96
CA LYS A 118 21.68 -19.23 -49.98
C LYS A 118 20.63 -18.15 -50.29
N ILE A 119 19.73 -17.88 -49.35
CA ILE A 119 18.72 -16.83 -49.45
C ILE A 119 19.36 -15.53 -48.96
N LYS A 120 19.60 -14.57 -49.87
CA LYS A 120 20.16 -13.26 -49.50
C LYS A 120 19.11 -12.39 -48.82
N ILE A 121 19.24 -12.21 -47.51
CA ILE A 121 18.32 -11.41 -46.70
C ILE A 121 18.90 -10.00 -46.49
N ARG A 122 20.20 -9.88 -46.22
CA ARG A 122 20.85 -8.59 -45.93
C ARG A 122 21.12 -7.80 -47.22
N LYS A 123 20.87 -6.49 -47.20
CA LYS A 123 21.25 -5.59 -48.31
C LYS A 123 22.76 -5.44 -48.38
N LYS A 124 23.29 -5.28 -49.60
CA LYS A 124 24.69 -4.92 -49.81
C LYS A 124 24.95 -3.46 -49.42
N PRO A 125 26.07 -3.14 -48.75
CA PRO A 125 26.45 -1.76 -48.49
C PRO A 125 26.58 -0.99 -49.81
N GLY A 126 25.97 0.20 -49.89
CA GLY A 126 25.98 1.06 -51.07
C GLY A 126 24.82 0.87 -52.07
N ALA A 127 23.89 -0.06 -51.83
CA ALA A 127 22.70 -0.19 -52.67
C ALA A 127 21.73 1.00 -52.44
N LYS A 128 21.39 1.74 -53.51
CA LYS A 128 20.36 2.78 -53.48
C LYS A 128 19.00 2.15 -53.15
N GLN A 129 18.23 2.81 -52.29
CA GLN A 129 16.86 2.40 -51.97
C GLN A 129 16.02 2.39 -53.26
N SER A 130 15.31 1.28 -53.51
CA SER A 130 14.34 1.21 -54.60
C SER A 130 13.25 2.26 -54.35
N LYS A 131 12.95 3.08 -55.36
CA LYS A 131 11.76 3.95 -55.30
C LYS A 131 10.52 3.06 -55.41
N GLU A 132 9.50 3.39 -54.62
CA GLU A 132 8.16 2.78 -54.67
C GLU A 132 7.52 2.92 -56.06
#